data_AF-A0A557RX48-F1
#
_entry.id   AF-A0A557RX48-F1
#
_cell.length_a   1.000
_cell.length_b   1.000
_cell.length_c   1.000
_cell.angle_alpha   90.00
_cell.angle_beta   90.00
_cell.angle_gamma   90.00
#
_symmetry.space_group_name_H-M   'P 1'
#
loop_
_entity.id
_entity.type
_entity.pdbx_description
1 polymer ?
#
loop_
_entity_poly.entity_id
_entity_poly.type
_entity_poly.pdbx_seq_one_letter_code
_entity_poly.pdbx_strand_id
1 'polypeptide(L)'
;MKVYPPLYLMGRKINCWRCDAKTSVVGILAPAVDYPEEFKDPEYPDDEEEPLIFVSIDHIPATILSFIQALVPGYKLQDSRTAGHEYYGNSCRACGALIGDHYIHSEPGGAFFPTNAEEAQRIYLTEIPLLEADEISAELSIGRGGLILDNAQRVVRKLE
;
A
#
# COMPACT_ATOMS: atom_id res chain seq x y z
N MET A 1 -8.34 8.83 8.06
CA MET A 1 -7.17 8.71 8.95
C MET A 1 -6.15 9.75 8.57
N LYS A 2 -5.54 10.41 9.55
CA LYS A 2 -4.52 11.42 9.30
C LYS A 2 -3.16 10.76 9.16
N VAL A 3 -2.47 11.06 8.06
CA VAL A 3 -1.14 10.54 7.74
C VAL A 3 -0.11 11.64 7.80
N TYR A 4 1.09 11.30 8.26
CA TYR A 4 2.21 12.24 8.44
C TYR A 4 3.42 11.78 7.63
N PRO A 5 4.31 12.70 7.23
CA PRO A 5 5.62 12.32 6.71
C PRO A 5 6.44 11.59 7.78
N PRO A 6 7.23 10.55 7.41
CA PRO A 6 7.36 10.00 6.07
C PRO A 6 6.20 9.05 5.72
N LEU A 7 5.72 9.12 4.49
CA LEU A 7 4.77 8.16 3.90
C LEU A 7 5.45 7.43 2.75
N TYR A 8 5.23 6.12 2.61
CA TYR A 8 5.95 5.31 1.63
C TYR A 8 5.02 4.66 0.60
N LEU A 9 5.47 4.65 -0.65
CA LEU A 9 4.95 3.82 -1.73
C LEU A 9 5.76 2.53 -1.78
N MET A 10 5.09 1.42 -1.50
CA MET A 10 5.62 0.07 -1.72
C MET A 10 5.34 -0.34 -3.16
N GLY A 11 6.29 -1.01 -3.81
CA GLY A 11 6.13 -1.51 -5.17
C GLY A 11 6.72 -2.91 -5.36
N ARG A 12 6.05 -3.74 -6.16
CA ARG A 12 6.55 -5.06 -6.57
C ARG A 12 6.12 -5.37 -8.01
N LYS A 13 6.88 -6.19 -8.72
CA LYS A 13 6.45 -6.81 -9.98
C LYS A 13 5.86 -8.19 -9.71
N ILE A 14 4.71 -8.47 -10.28
CA ILE A 14 4.01 -9.76 -10.21
C ILE A 14 3.59 -10.21 -11.62
N ASN A 15 3.16 -11.46 -11.75
CA ASN A 15 2.43 -11.91 -12.92
C ASN A 15 0.92 -11.67 -12.71
N CYS A 16 0.23 -11.21 -13.74
CA CYS A 16 -1.22 -11.02 -13.66
C CYS A 16 -1.95 -12.36 -13.56
N TRP A 17 -2.83 -12.53 -12.58
CA TRP A 17 -3.64 -13.73 -12.40
C TRP A 17 -4.53 -14.06 -13.63
N ARG A 18 -4.88 -13.07 -14.47
CA ARG A 18 -5.75 -13.24 -15.64
C ARG A 18 -5.00 -13.55 -16.92
N CYS A 19 -3.90 -12.84 -17.20
CA CYS A 19 -3.21 -12.92 -18.50
C CYS A 19 -1.71 -13.24 -18.40
N ASP A 20 -1.20 -13.53 -17.20
CA ASP A 20 0.19 -13.86 -16.86
C ASP A 20 1.26 -12.81 -17.23
N ALA A 21 0.87 -11.71 -17.87
CA ALA A 21 1.77 -10.61 -18.18
C ALA A 21 2.34 -10.00 -16.89
N LYS A 22 3.65 -9.69 -16.91
CA LYS A 22 4.31 -8.94 -15.83
C LYS A 22 3.67 -7.56 -15.67
N THR A 23 3.25 -7.25 -14.45
CA THR A 23 2.65 -5.95 -14.08
C THR A 23 3.23 -5.47 -12.76
N SER A 24 3.37 -4.16 -12.62
CA SER A 24 3.72 -3.52 -11.36
C SER A 24 2.47 -3.39 -10.50
N VAL A 25 2.61 -3.62 -9.20
CA VAL A 25 1.60 -3.36 -8.18
C VAL A 25 2.21 -2.47 -7.11
N VAL A 26 1.39 -1.63 -6.51
CA VAL A 26 1.77 -0.70 -5.47
C VAL A 26 0.81 -0.74 -4.29
N GLY A 27 1.31 -0.33 -3.12
CA GLY A 27 0.55 -0.13 -1.90
C GLY A 27 1.15 1.02 -1.09
N ILE A 28 0.42 1.52 -0.10
CA ILE A 28 0.88 2.64 0.74
C ILE A 28 1.20 2.11 2.13
N LEU A 29 2.32 2.56 2.69
CA LEU A 29 2.76 2.22 4.04
C LEU A 29 3.06 3.52 4.80
N ALA A 30 2.52 3.63 6.01
CA ALA A 30 2.89 4.66 6.97
C ALA A 30 3.62 4.01 8.16
N PRO A 31 4.75 4.56 8.63
CA PRO A 31 5.39 4.10 9.87
C PRO A 31 4.51 4.27 11.11
N ALA A 32 3.66 5.29 11.09
CA ALA A 32 2.69 5.58 12.13
C ALA A 32 1.47 6.27 11.51
N VAL A 33 0.28 6.02 12.06
CA VAL A 33 -0.92 6.82 11.78
C VAL A 33 -1.49 7.33 13.09
N ASP A 34 -2.06 8.53 13.06
CA ASP A 34 -2.80 9.04 14.21
C ASP A 34 -4.24 8.54 14.11
N TYR A 35 -4.57 7.59 14.98
CA TYR A 35 -5.94 7.10 15.11
C TYR A 35 -6.82 8.18 15.74
N PRO A 36 -8.08 8.32 15.31
CA PRO A 36 -9.05 9.13 16.03
C PRO A 36 -9.12 8.67 17.50
N GLU A 37 -9.17 9.61 18.44
CA GLU A 37 -9.16 9.35 19.89
C GLU A 37 -10.22 8.32 20.34
N GLU A 38 -11.36 8.26 19.64
CA GLU A 38 -12.44 7.30 19.89
C GLU A 38 -12.07 5.82 19.64
N PHE A 39 -10.98 5.55 18.91
CA PHE A 39 -10.45 4.21 18.67
C PHE A 39 -9.26 3.87 19.57
N LYS A 40 -8.73 4.82 20.34
CA LYS A 40 -7.62 4.58 21.26
C LYS A 40 -8.16 3.89 22.52
N ASP A 41 -7.57 2.76 22.89
CA ASP A 41 -7.90 2.07 24.14
C ASP A 41 -7.05 2.67 25.28
N PRO A 42 -7.65 3.34 26.27
CA PRO A 42 -6.90 3.94 27.37
C PRO A 42 -6.26 2.92 28.32
N GLU A 43 -6.68 1.64 28.26
CA GLU A 43 -6.08 0.53 29.05
C GLU A 43 -4.89 -0.10 28.32
N TYR A 44 -4.83 0.04 27.01
CA TYR A 44 -3.72 -0.38 26.14
C TYR A 44 -3.24 0.82 25.33
N PRO A 45 -2.51 1.76 25.94
CA PRO A 45 -1.91 2.85 25.19
C PRO A 45 -1.06 2.25 24.06
N ASP A 46 -1.30 2.70 22.82
CA ASP A 46 -0.53 2.33 21.62
C ASP A 46 0.90 2.85 21.77
N ASP A 47 1.69 2.22 22.64
CA ASP A 47 3.06 2.61 22.97
C ASP A 47 4.06 2.19 21.87
N GLU A 48 3.62 1.32 20.95
CA GLU A 48 4.36 0.91 19.77
C GLU A 48 3.61 1.41 18.53
N GLU A 49 4.08 2.53 17.95
CA GLU A 49 3.67 2.97 16.62
C GLU A 49 4.04 1.87 15.61
N GLU A 50 3.14 0.92 15.38
CA GLU A 50 3.36 -0.14 14.43
C GLU A 50 3.19 0.40 12.99
N PRO A 51 4.10 0.08 12.06
CA PRO A 51 3.93 0.47 10.68
C PRO A 51 2.73 -0.21 10.02
N LEU A 52 1.89 0.58 9.37
CA LEU A 52 0.60 0.20 8.83
C LEU A 52 0.58 0.25 7.32
N ILE A 53 -0.11 -0.72 6.73
CA ILE A 53 -0.36 -0.78 5.29
C ILE A 53 -1.82 -0.42 5.05
N PHE A 54 -2.06 0.51 4.13
CA PHE A 54 -3.40 0.91 3.73
C PHE A 54 -3.93 -0.08 2.69
N VAL A 55 -5.15 -0.58 2.90
CA VAL A 55 -5.88 -1.47 1.99
C VAL A 55 -7.30 -0.94 1.81
N SER A 56 -7.98 -1.31 0.72
CA SER A 56 -9.34 -0.86 0.42
C SER A 56 -9.47 0.68 0.46
N ILE A 57 -8.48 1.41 -0.09
CA ILE A 57 -8.45 2.88 -0.04
C ILE A 57 -9.59 3.46 -0.86
N ASP A 58 -10.57 4.12 -0.22
CA ASP A 58 -11.70 4.76 -0.90
C ASP A 58 -11.47 6.26 -1.16
N HIS A 59 -10.63 6.92 -0.33
CA HIS A 59 -10.23 8.31 -0.52
C HIS A 59 -8.73 8.48 -0.38
N ILE A 60 -8.13 9.17 -1.35
CA ILE A 60 -6.70 9.50 -1.37
C ILE A 60 -6.50 10.94 -1.87
N PRO A 61 -5.63 11.75 -1.24
CA PRO A 61 -5.33 13.09 -1.68
C PRO A 61 -4.79 13.13 -3.12
N ALA A 62 -5.20 14.13 -3.89
CA ALA A 62 -4.85 14.24 -5.31
C ALA A 62 -3.33 14.32 -5.56
N THR A 63 -2.57 14.91 -4.63
CA THR A 63 -1.11 15.01 -4.65
C THR A 63 -0.46 13.62 -4.56
N ILE A 64 -0.90 12.81 -3.61
CA ILE A 64 -0.46 11.43 -3.42
C ILE A 64 -0.86 10.58 -4.64
N LEU A 65 -2.13 10.67 -5.07
CA LEU A 65 -2.61 9.93 -6.23
C LEU A 65 -1.82 10.25 -7.50
N SER A 66 -1.57 11.54 -7.76
CA SER A 66 -0.81 11.98 -8.93
C SER A 66 0.63 11.46 -8.90
N PHE A 67 1.25 11.44 -7.72
CA PHE A 67 2.58 10.84 -7.54
C PHE A 67 2.57 9.33 -7.86
N ILE A 68 1.59 8.59 -7.33
CA ILE A 68 1.46 7.15 -7.58
C ILE A 68 1.22 6.89 -9.06
N GLN A 69 0.28 7.59 -9.69
CA GLN A 69 -0.09 7.39 -11.10
C GLN A 69 1.01 7.79 -12.07
N ALA A 70 1.88 8.73 -11.72
CA ALA A 70 3.07 9.05 -12.50
C ALA A 70 4.07 7.87 -12.55
N LEU A 71 4.07 6.99 -11.54
CA LEU A 71 4.92 5.80 -11.47
C LEU A 71 4.19 4.55 -11.97
N VAL A 72 2.92 4.39 -11.62
CA VAL A 72 2.08 3.24 -11.94
C VAL A 72 0.69 3.74 -12.38
N PRO A 73 0.52 4.07 -13.67
CA PRO A 73 -0.77 4.57 -14.20
C PRO A 73 -1.93 3.59 -14.03
N GLY A 74 -1.63 2.32 -13.75
CA GLY A 74 -2.62 1.29 -13.46
C GLY A 74 -3.27 1.40 -12.08
N TYR A 75 -2.79 2.27 -11.19
CA TYR A 75 -3.39 2.49 -9.87
C TYR A 75 -4.54 3.51 -9.98
N LYS A 76 -5.78 3.07 -9.81
CA LYS A 76 -6.97 3.89 -10.08
C LYS A 76 -8.18 3.37 -9.31
N LEU A 77 -9.21 4.22 -9.18
CA LEU A 77 -10.50 3.80 -8.64
C LEU A 77 -11.11 2.70 -9.52
N GLN A 78 -11.51 1.59 -8.91
CA GLN A 78 -12.13 0.45 -9.59
C GLN A 78 -13.27 -0.14 -8.75
N ASP A 79 -14.35 -0.52 -9.41
CA ASP A 79 -15.40 -1.35 -8.83
C ASP A 79 -14.87 -2.76 -8.57
N SER A 80 -14.91 -3.18 -7.31
CA SER A 80 -14.59 -4.54 -6.91
C SER A 80 -15.88 -5.28 -6.58
N ARG A 81 -16.35 -6.11 -7.52
CA ARG A 81 -17.52 -6.97 -7.31
C ARG A 81 -17.40 -7.86 -6.07
N THR A 82 -16.18 -8.27 -5.72
CA THR A 82 -15.93 -9.11 -4.54
C THR A 82 -15.98 -8.31 -3.25
N ALA A 83 -15.52 -7.06 -3.25
CA ALA A 83 -15.55 -6.19 -2.07
C ALA A 83 -16.90 -5.45 -1.90
N GLY A 84 -17.70 -5.40 -2.97
CA GLY A 84 -19.02 -4.74 -2.96
C GLY A 84 -18.96 -3.21 -2.96
N HIS A 85 -17.78 -2.62 -3.15
CA HIS A 85 -17.56 -1.17 -3.19
C HIS A 85 -16.39 -0.82 -4.13
N GLU A 86 -16.27 0.47 -4.47
CA GLU A 86 -15.16 1.03 -5.24
C GLU A 86 -13.99 1.40 -4.33
N TYR A 87 -12.77 1.07 -4.75
CA TYR A 87 -11.54 1.50 -4.07
C TYR A 87 -10.42 1.71 -5.07
N TYR A 88 -9.38 2.43 -4.67
CA TYR A 88 -8.17 2.64 -5.45
C TYR A 88 -7.33 1.36 -5.45
N GLY A 89 -7.39 0.65 -6.58
CA GLY A 89 -6.74 -0.63 -6.77
C GLY A 89 -5.73 -0.63 -7.91
N ASN A 90 -4.96 -1.71 -7.99
CA ASN A 90 -3.99 -1.93 -9.05
C ASN A 90 -4.65 -2.58 -10.27
N SER A 91 -4.30 -2.15 -11.48
CA SER A 91 -4.75 -2.82 -12.72
C SER A 91 -3.59 -3.35 -13.55
N CYS A 92 -3.79 -4.51 -14.16
CA CYS A 92 -2.84 -5.07 -15.11
C CYS A 92 -2.72 -4.17 -16.33
N ARG A 93 -1.49 -3.69 -16.62
CA ARG A 93 -1.23 -2.85 -17.79
C ARG A 93 -1.54 -3.51 -19.14
N ALA A 94 -1.57 -4.85 -19.20
CA ALA A 94 -1.78 -5.61 -20.43
C ALA A 94 -3.26 -5.92 -20.71
N CYS A 95 -4.00 -6.37 -19.70
CA CYS A 95 -5.40 -6.81 -19.89
C CYS A 95 -6.44 -5.99 -19.11
N GLY A 96 -6.00 -5.01 -18.32
CA GLY A 96 -6.87 -4.13 -17.51
C GLY A 96 -7.51 -4.82 -16.30
N ALA A 97 -7.22 -6.08 -16.03
CA ALA A 97 -7.78 -6.80 -14.89
C ALA A 97 -7.39 -6.12 -13.57
N LEU A 98 -8.35 -5.97 -12.65
CA LEU A 98 -8.11 -5.57 -11.28
C LEU A 98 -7.21 -6.63 -10.59
N ILE A 99 -6.13 -6.15 -9.99
CA ILE A 99 -5.30 -6.88 -9.04
C ILE A 99 -5.72 -6.41 -7.66
N GLY A 100 -6.68 -7.12 -7.07
CA GLY A 100 -7.31 -6.69 -5.83
C GLY A 100 -6.42 -6.88 -4.60
N ASP A 101 -6.70 -6.13 -3.55
CA ASP A 101 -5.86 -6.06 -2.35
C ASP A 101 -5.70 -7.41 -1.66
N HIS A 102 -6.76 -8.24 -1.63
CA HIS A 102 -6.65 -9.61 -1.13
C HIS A 102 -5.55 -10.43 -1.83
N TYR A 103 -5.39 -10.26 -3.15
CA TYR A 103 -4.39 -11.00 -3.93
C TYR A 103 -2.96 -10.59 -3.58
N ILE A 104 -2.74 -9.31 -3.26
CA ILE A 104 -1.41 -8.78 -2.97
C ILE A 104 -1.08 -8.74 -1.47
N HIS A 105 -2.09 -8.76 -0.59
CA HIS A 105 -1.94 -8.62 0.85
C HIS A 105 -2.38 -9.85 1.67
N SER A 106 -3.07 -10.87 1.15
CA SER A 106 -3.64 -11.91 2.05
C SER A 106 -2.90 -13.24 2.10
N GLU A 107 -2.01 -13.51 1.15
CA GLU A 107 -1.29 -14.79 1.09
C GLU A 107 0.17 -14.65 1.55
N PRO A 108 0.67 -15.51 2.47
CA PRO A 108 2.09 -15.56 2.84
C PRO A 108 3.01 -15.69 1.61
N GLY A 109 4.01 -14.81 1.50
CA GLY A 109 4.89 -14.70 0.32
C GLY A 109 4.31 -13.85 -0.83
N GLY A 110 3.07 -13.38 -0.67
CA GLY A 110 2.36 -12.45 -1.55
C GLY A 110 3.06 -11.10 -1.66
N ALA A 111 2.56 -10.23 -2.55
CA ALA A 111 3.29 -9.01 -2.95
C ALA A 111 3.72 -8.13 -1.76
N PHE A 112 2.81 -7.96 -0.82
CA PHE A 112 2.97 -7.14 0.38
C PHE A 112 2.63 -7.94 1.65
N PHE A 113 2.88 -9.26 1.60
CA PHE A 113 2.85 -10.14 2.76
C PHE A 113 4.15 -10.97 2.81
N PRO A 114 5.30 -10.32 3.00
CA PRO A 114 6.54 -11.05 3.23
C PRO A 114 6.48 -11.76 4.58
N THR A 115 7.07 -12.95 4.64
CA THR A 115 7.21 -13.78 5.85
C THR A 115 8.63 -13.79 6.40
N ASN A 116 9.57 -13.22 5.66
CA ASN A 116 10.98 -13.15 6.01
C ASN A 116 11.67 -11.96 5.30
N ALA A 117 12.90 -11.66 5.73
CA ALA A 117 13.69 -10.55 5.20
C ALA A 117 14.00 -10.68 3.70
N GLU A 118 14.25 -11.89 3.19
CA GLU A 118 14.54 -12.12 1.77
C GLU A 118 13.34 -11.76 0.89
N GLU A 119 12.13 -12.09 1.33
CA GLU A 119 10.90 -11.71 0.65
C GLU A 119 10.67 -10.20 0.70
N ALA A 120 10.92 -9.57 1.85
CA ALA A 120 10.80 -8.12 2.00
C ALA A 120 11.79 -7.35 1.12
N GLN A 121 13.00 -7.88 0.90
CA GLN A 121 13.99 -7.31 -0.03
C GLN A 121 13.53 -7.31 -1.50
N ARG A 122 12.45 -8.00 -1.86
CA ARG A 122 11.87 -7.96 -3.22
C ARG A 122 10.90 -6.79 -3.41
N ILE A 123 10.61 -6.05 -2.34
CA ILE A 123 9.74 -4.87 -2.34
C ILE A 123 10.61 -3.64 -2.52
N TYR A 124 10.18 -2.74 -3.41
CA TYR A 124 10.74 -1.40 -3.54
C TYR A 124 10.00 -0.44 -2.64
N LEU A 125 10.72 0.44 -1.95
CA LEU A 125 10.15 1.46 -1.07
C LEU A 125 10.60 2.84 -1.56
N THR A 126 9.64 3.70 -1.90
CA THR A 126 9.89 5.10 -2.29
C THR A 126 9.13 6.01 -1.36
N GLU A 127 9.75 7.08 -0.88
CA GLU A 127 9.04 8.09 -0.08
C GLU A 127 8.08 8.88 -0.98
N ILE A 128 6.84 9.02 -0.54
CA ILE A 128 5.83 9.87 -1.17
C ILE A 128 6.13 11.31 -0.74
N PRO A 129 6.22 12.27 -1.67
CA PRO A 129 6.54 13.66 -1.36
C PRO A 129 5.37 14.34 -0.65
N LEU A 130 5.27 14.12 0.65
CA LEU A 130 4.28 14.69 1.53
C LEU A 130 4.96 15.78 2.40
N LEU A 131 4.47 17.02 2.32
CA LEU A 131 5.06 18.16 3.05
C LEU A 131 4.44 18.35 4.44
N GLU A 132 3.14 18.09 4.54
CA GLU A 132 2.33 18.26 5.75
C GLU A 132 1.38 17.08 5.88
N ALA A 133 0.71 16.96 7.03
CA ALA A 133 -0.25 15.90 7.23
C ALA A 133 -1.44 16.00 6.26
N ASP A 134 -1.98 14.86 5.86
CA ASP A 134 -3.12 14.77 4.94
C ASP A 134 -4.05 13.62 5.34
N GLU A 135 -5.18 13.44 4.65
CA GLU A 135 -6.20 12.47 5.02
C GLU A 135 -6.41 11.38 3.95
N ILE A 136 -6.24 10.12 4.38
CA ILE A 136 -6.57 8.92 3.60
C ILE A 136 -7.73 8.19 4.29
N SER A 137 -8.76 7.80 3.52
CA SER A 137 -9.78 6.85 3.99
C SER A 137 -9.48 5.47 3.41
N ALA A 138 -9.35 4.49 4.29
CA ALA A 138 -8.96 3.13 3.96
C ALA A 138 -9.20 2.19 5.16
N GLU A 139 -9.12 0.91 4.89
CA GLU A 139 -8.85 -0.12 5.89
C GLU A 139 -7.34 -0.23 6.15
N LEU A 140 -6.95 -0.90 7.23
CA LEU A 140 -5.56 -1.08 7.63
C LEU A 140 -5.18 -2.56 7.73
N SER A 141 -3.93 -2.86 7.36
CA SER A 141 -3.28 -4.15 7.57
C SER A 141 -2.05 -3.99 8.46
N ILE A 142 -2.01 -4.81 9.53
CA ILE A 142 -1.05 -4.77 10.64
C ILE A 142 -0.12 -6.00 10.57
N GLY A 143 1.04 -5.96 11.23
CA GLY A 143 1.90 -7.12 11.48
C GLY A 143 3.07 -7.29 10.51
N ARG A 144 3.19 -6.40 9.51
CA ARG A 144 4.10 -6.61 8.35
C ARG A 144 4.86 -5.37 7.94
N GLY A 145 4.36 -4.19 8.29
CA GLY A 145 4.98 -2.95 7.88
C GLY A 145 6.40 -2.81 8.44
N GLY A 146 6.66 -3.25 9.67
CA GLY A 146 8.01 -3.26 10.26
C GLY A 146 9.01 -4.06 9.43
N LEU A 147 8.66 -5.31 9.08
CA LEU A 147 9.52 -6.17 8.25
C LEU A 147 9.83 -5.53 6.89
N ILE A 148 8.86 -4.84 6.29
CA ILE A 148 9.03 -4.11 5.03
C ILE A 148 9.93 -2.89 5.22
N LEU A 149 9.69 -2.06 6.23
CA LEU A 149 10.49 -0.85 6.50
C LEU A 149 11.97 -1.15 6.73
N ASP A 150 12.25 -2.27 7.39
CA ASP A 150 13.59 -2.69 7.78
C ASP A 150 14.38 -3.32 6.62
N ASN A 151 13.70 -3.97 5.66
CA ASN A 151 14.35 -4.85 4.68
C ASN A 151 14.09 -4.49 3.21
N ALA A 152 13.07 -3.67 2.91
CA ALA A 152 12.75 -3.31 1.53
C ALA A 152 13.86 -2.47 0.87
N GLN A 153 13.96 -2.57 -0.45
CA GLN A 153 14.92 -1.80 -1.23
C GLN A 153 14.44 -0.35 -1.36
N ARG A 154 15.11 0.57 -0.65
CA ARG A 154 14.85 2.00 -0.78
C ARG A 154 15.33 2.51 -2.14
N VAL A 155 14.44 3.11 -2.92
CA VAL A 155 14.73 3.63 -4.25
C VAL A 155 14.34 5.10 -4.37
N VAL A 156 15.22 5.90 -4.97
CA VAL A 156 14.98 7.35 -5.18
C VAL A 156 14.16 7.61 -6.46
N ARG A 157 14.19 6.65 -7.41
CA ARG A 157 13.26 6.50 -8.55
C ARG A 157 13.60 5.25 -9.37
N LYS A 158 12.65 4.30 -9.52
CA LYS A 158 12.14 3.75 -10.79
C LYS A 158 11.13 2.61 -10.54
N LEU A 159 9.90 2.76 -11.05
CA LEU A 159 8.94 1.68 -11.24
C LEU A 159 8.72 1.48 -12.76
N GLU A 160 9.76 1.08 -13.49
CA GLU A 160 9.68 0.57 -14.87
C GLU A 160 9.96 -0.94 -14.90
#